data_AF-A0A520QXP3-F1
#
_entry.id   AF-A0A520QXP3-F1
#
_cell.length_a   1.000
_cell.length_b   1.000
_cell.length_c   1.000
_cell.angle_alpha   90.00
_cell.angle_beta   90.00
_cell.angle_gamma   90.00
#
_symmetry.space_group_name_H-M   'P 1'
#
loop_
_entity.id
_entity.type
_entity.pdbx_description
1 polymer ?
#
loop_
_entity_poly.entity_id
_entity_poly.type
_entity_poly.pdbx_seq_one_letter_code
_entity_poly.pdbx_strand_id
1 'polypeptide(L)'
;MIRDAWYAAAWAHELTGDPLGRRICGEPVTLFRDRRGRARCVHSVCPHRGADLSRGRLRAGELECPLHGWRFDGAGLCTHVPSGGRSSARARTFEVREQQGLVWIWPGSGEPASPPPRHAFRDEGEVLRTPPRRWRAPFVHVMEQALDAAHVAYVHRGSTAMAAPVVPEARVTVDADRRGFTSESALDASASTDSGFLARARAAALGLGPTLARRVRFDMGGAAHVHITYRSGWDALGIFATPADAHTTWVFGESVRTRARHPLGRALQRRYLRRVMAEDRVAAEALHTSRFPEGFPLAPSVASDRAANAFRALYRRWRDAEQVA
;
A
#
# COMPACT_ATOMS: atom_id res chain seq x y z
N MET A 1 12.61 2.79 10.06
CA MET A 1 11.30 2.37 9.54
C MET A 1 10.52 1.87 10.73
N ILE A 2 9.21 2.08 10.77
CA ILE A 2 8.38 1.62 11.89
C ILE A 2 8.11 0.12 11.70
N ARG A 3 8.52 -0.73 12.65
CA ARG A 3 8.32 -2.19 12.59
C ARG A 3 6.97 -2.60 13.16
N ASP A 4 6.48 -1.90 14.18
CA ASP A 4 5.25 -2.22 14.90
C ASP A 4 4.04 -1.65 14.16
N ALA A 5 3.86 -2.07 12.91
CA ALA A 5 2.71 -1.72 12.07
C ALA A 5 2.42 -2.84 11.06
N TRP A 6 1.18 -2.88 10.58
CA TRP A 6 0.77 -3.81 9.52
C TRP A 6 1.10 -3.26 8.13
N TYR A 7 1.84 -4.03 7.35
CA TYR A 7 2.19 -3.68 5.97
C TYR A 7 1.57 -4.65 4.98
N ALA A 8 1.13 -4.13 3.83
CA ALA A 8 0.74 -4.97 2.70
C ALA A 8 1.98 -5.68 2.12
N ALA A 9 1.98 -7.01 2.11
CA ALA A 9 3.10 -7.81 1.61
C ALA A 9 2.88 -8.35 0.20
N ALA A 10 1.64 -8.70 -0.11
CA ALA A 10 1.21 -9.26 -1.39
C ALA A 10 -0.30 -9.11 -1.54
N TRP A 11 -0.81 -9.19 -2.77
CA TRP A 11 -2.19 -9.59 -2.98
C TRP A 11 -2.34 -11.08 -2.70
N ALA A 12 -3.48 -11.48 -2.14
CA ALA A 12 -3.78 -12.88 -1.84
C ALA A 12 -3.66 -13.82 -3.05
N HIS A 13 -3.93 -13.31 -4.26
CA HIS A 13 -3.87 -14.06 -5.51
C HIS A 13 -2.44 -14.23 -6.07
N GLU A 14 -1.45 -13.52 -5.53
CA GLU A 14 -0.04 -13.76 -5.87
C GLU A 14 0.48 -15.08 -5.26
N LEU A 15 -0.21 -15.61 -4.23
CA LEU A 15 0.16 -16.83 -3.52
C LEU A 15 -0.60 -18.05 -4.06
N THR A 16 -0.31 -18.44 -5.30
CA THR A 16 -1.02 -19.52 -6.02
C THR A 16 -0.13 -20.67 -6.48
N GLY A 17 1.17 -20.67 -6.13
CA GLY A 17 2.10 -21.72 -6.52
C GLY A 17 3.36 -21.72 -5.65
N ASP A 18 4.50 -21.46 -6.27
CA ASP A 18 5.80 -21.38 -5.60
C ASP A 18 5.86 -20.25 -4.57
N PRO A 19 6.80 -20.33 -3.60
CA PRO A 19 6.99 -19.28 -2.61
C PRO A 19 7.31 -17.93 -3.25
N LEU A 20 6.78 -16.86 -2.66
CA LEU A 20 6.97 -15.49 -3.11
C LEU A 20 8.01 -14.77 -2.24
N GLY A 21 9.14 -14.40 -2.83
CA GLY A 21 10.15 -13.56 -2.21
C GLY A 21 9.79 -12.06 -2.23
N ARG A 22 9.93 -11.40 -1.08
CA ARG A 22 9.82 -9.93 -0.93
C ARG A 22 10.88 -9.42 0.03
N ARG A 23 11.20 -8.13 -0.08
CA ARG A 23 11.86 -7.39 1.00
C ARG A 23 10.82 -6.45 1.61
N ILE A 24 10.68 -6.48 2.94
CA ILE A 24 9.70 -5.70 3.70
C ILE A 24 10.41 -5.13 4.94
N CYS A 25 10.37 -3.82 5.11
CA CYS A 25 11.05 -3.09 6.18
C CYS A 25 12.54 -3.47 6.31
N GLY A 26 13.22 -3.67 5.19
CA GLY A 26 14.63 -4.11 5.13
C GLY A 26 14.83 -5.63 5.20
N GLU A 27 13.82 -6.40 5.62
CA GLU A 27 13.94 -7.84 5.87
C GLU A 27 13.59 -8.66 4.62
N PRO A 28 14.42 -9.64 4.22
CA PRO A 28 14.05 -10.60 3.19
C PRO A 28 13.06 -11.62 3.77
N VAL A 29 11.88 -11.71 3.15
CA VAL A 29 10.79 -12.58 3.57
C VAL A 29 10.31 -13.47 2.43
N THR A 30 9.82 -14.65 2.80
CA THR A 30 9.24 -15.64 1.90
C THR A 30 7.80 -15.90 2.31
N LEU A 31 6.87 -15.54 1.43
CA LEU A 31 5.43 -15.76 1.61
C LEU A 31 4.99 -17.03 0.88
N PHE A 32 4.11 -17.82 1.48
CA PHE A 32 3.57 -19.03 0.86
C PHE A 32 2.21 -19.44 1.43
N ARG A 33 1.55 -20.42 0.82
CA ARG A 33 0.33 -21.05 1.33
C ARG A 33 0.69 -22.33 2.07
N ASP A 34 0.26 -22.46 3.33
CA ASP A 34 0.35 -23.75 4.02
C ASP A 34 -0.67 -24.76 3.46
N ARG A 35 -0.58 -26.01 3.89
CA ARG A 35 -1.52 -27.10 3.51
C ARG A 35 -2.99 -26.82 3.81
N ARG A 36 -3.29 -25.84 4.66
CA ARG A 36 -4.67 -25.40 4.97
C ARG A 36 -5.07 -24.17 4.15
N GLY A 37 -4.27 -23.78 3.15
CA GLY A 37 -4.50 -22.61 2.32
C GLY A 37 -4.22 -21.27 3.01
N ARG A 38 -3.64 -21.26 4.22
CA ARG A 38 -3.38 -20.00 4.94
C ARG A 38 -2.07 -19.38 4.47
N ALA A 39 -2.08 -18.07 4.27
CA ALA A 39 -0.86 -17.32 4.00
C ALA A 39 0.09 -17.41 5.21
N ARG A 40 1.35 -17.73 4.93
CA ARG A 40 2.45 -17.83 5.89
C ARG A 40 3.60 -16.99 5.39
N CYS A 41 4.40 -16.51 6.33
CA CYS A 41 5.58 -15.72 6.04
C CYS A 41 6.70 -16.12 6.98
N VAL A 42 7.85 -16.47 6.38
CA VAL A 42 9.09 -16.75 7.10
C VAL A 42 10.18 -15.81 6.63
N HIS A 43 11.21 -15.65 7.44
CA HIS A 43 12.45 -15.02 7.02
C HIS A 43 13.10 -15.87 5.92
N SER A 44 13.56 -15.25 4.83
CA SER A 44 14.05 -15.99 3.67
C SER A 44 15.36 -16.73 3.92
N VAL A 45 16.10 -16.42 4.97
CA VAL A 45 17.39 -17.08 5.25
C VAL A 45 17.14 -18.43 5.93
N CYS A 46 17.51 -19.52 5.26
CA CYS A 46 17.41 -20.87 5.79
C CYS A 46 18.30 -21.04 7.04
N PRO A 47 17.76 -21.54 8.17
CA PRO A 47 18.52 -21.68 9.41
C PRO A 47 19.65 -22.71 9.36
N HIS A 48 19.75 -23.53 8.31
CA HIS A 48 20.82 -24.50 8.16
C HIS A 48 22.14 -23.87 7.68
N ARG A 49 22.13 -23.23 6.49
CA ARG A 49 23.34 -22.65 5.85
C ARG A 49 23.08 -21.30 5.16
N GLY A 50 21.98 -20.64 5.48
CA GLY A 50 21.67 -19.30 4.98
C GLY A 50 21.15 -19.21 3.55
N ALA A 51 20.82 -20.34 2.92
CA ALA A 51 20.22 -20.33 1.58
C ALA A 51 18.90 -19.54 1.54
N ASP A 52 18.63 -18.87 0.42
CA ASP A 52 17.40 -18.11 0.21
C ASP A 52 16.22 -19.05 -0.06
N LEU A 53 15.34 -19.20 0.93
CA LEU A 53 14.14 -20.01 0.89
C LEU A 53 13.12 -19.52 -0.15
N SER A 54 13.16 -18.25 -0.56
CA SER A 54 12.27 -17.75 -1.62
C SER A 54 12.59 -18.31 -3.00
N ARG A 55 13.79 -18.88 -3.16
CA ARG A 55 14.21 -19.63 -4.36
C ARG A 55 13.90 -21.11 -4.26
N GLY A 56 13.24 -21.53 -3.19
CA GLY A 56 12.76 -22.89 -2.98
C GLY A 56 11.48 -23.18 -3.75
N ARG A 57 10.75 -24.19 -3.29
CA ARG A 57 9.45 -24.59 -3.84
C ARG A 57 8.52 -25.07 -2.74
N LEU A 58 7.22 -25.15 -3.02
CA LEU A 58 6.29 -25.78 -2.09
C LEU A 58 6.18 -27.29 -2.31
N ARG A 59 6.26 -28.04 -1.21
CA ARG A 59 6.00 -29.48 -1.16
C ARG A 59 4.95 -29.76 -0.10
N ALA A 60 3.77 -30.20 -0.51
CA ALA A 60 2.65 -30.50 0.38
C ALA A 60 2.32 -29.38 1.40
N GLY A 61 2.43 -28.11 0.96
CA GLY A 61 2.17 -26.95 1.82
C GLY A 61 3.32 -26.60 2.78
N GLU A 62 4.51 -27.15 2.57
CA GLU A 62 5.74 -26.82 3.29
C GLU A 62 6.76 -26.21 2.34
N LEU A 63 7.59 -25.32 2.88
CA LEU A 63 8.63 -24.62 2.15
C LEU A 63 9.89 -25.48 2.08
N GLU A 64 10.26 -25.93 0.88
CA GLU A 64 11.45 -26.74 0.65
C GLU A 64 12.62 -25.86 0.22
N CYS A 65 13.69 -25.88 1.01
CA CYS A 65 14.93 -25.14 0.76
C CYS A 65 15.61 -25.63 -0.53
N PRO A 66 16.06 -24.72 -1.42
CA PRO A 66 16.65 -25.13 -2.70
C PRO A 66 18.03 -25.77 -2.58
N LEU A 67 18.73 -25.61 -1.45
CA LEU A 67 20.11 -26.08 -1.30
C LEU A 67 20.18 -27.57 -0.93
N HIS A 68 19.58 -27.95 0.20
CA HIS A 68 19.64 -29.33 0.72
C HIS A 68 18.24 -29.97 0.90
N GLY A 69 17.18 -29.33 0.38
CA GLY A 69 15.82 -29.86 0.43
C GLY A 69 15.18 -29.89 1.83
N TRP A 70 15.73 -29.18 2.81
CA TRP A 70 15.13 -29.07 4.14
C TRP A 70 13.74 -28.43 4.02
N ARG A 71 12.73 -29.04 4.64
CA ARG A 71 11.35 -28.53 4.61
C ARG A 71 10.98 -27.84 5.91
N PHE A 72 10.24 -26.75 5.78
CA PHE A 72 9.74 -25.95 6.89
C PHE A 72 8.23 -25.75 6.78
N ASP A 73 7.52 -25.97 7.88
CA ASP A 73 6.07 -25.74 7.92
C ASP A 73 5.70 -24.26 8.08
N GLY A 74 4.39 -23.98 8.18
CA GLY A 74 3.87 -22.62 8.37
C GLY A 74 4.25 -21.96 9.70
N ALA A 75 4.73 -22.73 10.68
CA ALA A 75 5.29 -22.23 11.95
C ALA A 75 6.83 -22.13 11.88
N GLY A 76 7.41 -22.36 10.70
CA GLY A 76 8.84 -22.34 10.43
C GLY A 76 9.59 -23.55 10.98
N LEU A 77 8.92 -24.55 11.57
CA LEU A 77 9.60 -25.72 12.13
C LEU A 77 10.16 -26.59 11.00
N CYS A 78 11.40 -27.05 11.13
CA CYS A 78 11.94 -28.05 10.23
C CYS A 78 11.21 -29.39 10.40
N THR A 79 10.52 -29.83 9.36
CA THR A 79 9.71 -31.06 9.35
C THR A 79 10.40 -32.21 8.62
N HIS A 80 11.37 -31.91 7.75
CA HIS A 80 12.05 -32.93 6.94
C HIS A 80 13.48 -32.53 6.60
N VAL A 81 14.40 -33.47 6.80
CA VAL A 81 15.83 -33.38 6.44
C VAL A 81 16.15 -34.53 5.48
N PRO A 82 16.26 -34.28 4.16
CA PRO A 82 16.43 -35.37 3.18
C PRO A 82 17.67 -36.23 3.37
N SER A 83 18.76 -35.66 3.90
CA SER A 83 20.00 -36.37 4.19
C SER A 83 19.91 -37.30 5.42
N GLY A 84 18.74 -37.40 6.06
CA GLY A 84 18.52 -38.17 7.27
C GLY A 84 18.68 -37.36 8.56
N GLY A 85 18.12 -37.89 9.65
CA GLY A 85 18.14 -37.28 10.99
C GLY A 85 16.91 -36.42 11.32
N ARG A 86 16.97 -35.73 12.47
CA ARG A 86 15.98 -34.77 12.94
C ARG A 86 16.69 -33.45 13.25
N SER A 87 15.99 -32.33 13.08
CA SER A 87 16.49 -31.02 13.46
C SER A 87 15.42 -30.25 14.23
N SER A 88 15.85 -29.50 15.24
CA SER A 88 15.02 -28.50 15.94
C SER A 88 15.09 -27.12 15.27
N ALA A 89 15.76 -27.00 14.12
CA ALA A 89 15.90 -25.74 13.40
C ALA A 89 14.53 -25.14 13.07
N ARG A 90 14.41 -23.82 13.28
CA ARG A 90 13.21 -23.07 13.01
C ARG A 90 13.54 -21.83 12.19
N ALA A 91 12.89 -21.67 11.04
CA ALA A 91 12.89 -20.41 10.32
C ALA A 91 12.05 -19.40 11.10
N ARG A 92 12.57 -18.17 11.29
CA ARG A 92 11.81 -17.09 11.95
C ARG A 92 10.52 -16.84 11.17
N THR A 93 9.39 -16.81 11.85
CA THR A 93 8.08 -16.47 11.26
C THR A 93 7.73 -15.00 11.49
N PHE A 94 6.78 -14.51 10.72
CA PHE A 94 6.12 -13.22 10.93
C PHE A 94 4.63 -13.43 11.15
N GLU A 95 4.00 -12.53 11.89
CA GLU A 95 2.54 -12.52 12.00
C GLU A 95 1.93 -12.12 10.66
N VAL A 96 0.95 -12.91 10.22
CA VAL A 96 0.32 -12.78 8.90
C VAL A 96 -1.19 -12.79 9.04
N ARG A 97 -1.85 -11.85 8.37
CA ARG A 97 -3.31 -11.80 8.28
C ARG A 97 -3.72 -11.59 6.83
N GLU A 98 -4.62 -12.43 6.34
CA GLU A 98 -5.26 -12.18 5.06
C GLU A 98 -6.58 -11.45 5.31
N GLN A 99 -6.68 -10.25 4.76
CA GLN A 99 -7.86 -9.40 4.94
C GLN A 99 -8.09 -8.62 3.66
N GLN A 100 -9.33 -8.61 3.19
CA GLN A 100 -9.73 -7.79 2.05
C GLN A 100 -8.88 -8.11 0.78
N GLY A 101 -8.45 -9.36 0.64
CA GLY A 101 -7.61 -9.88 -0.46
C GLY A 101 -6.20 -9.32 -0.53
N LEU A 102 -5.73 -8.68 0.54
CA LEU A 102 -4.32 -8.43 0.82
C LEU A 102 -3.81 -9.45 1.83
N VAL A 103 -2.54 -9.80 1.71
CA VAL A 103 -1.76 -10.45 2.76
C VAL A 103 -0.99 -9.38 3.50
N TRP A 104 -1.33 -9.20 4.76
CA TRP A 104 -0.70 -8.28 5.69
C TRP A 104 0.36 -9.00 6.50
N ILE A 105 1.48 -8.33 6.72
CA ILE A 105 2.58 -8.80 7.58
C ILE A 105 2.81 -7.77 8.69
N TRP A 106 3.13 -8.26 9.87
CA TRP A 106 3.64 -7.46 10.98
C TRP A 106 5.15 -7.75 11.17
N PRO A 107 6.04 -6.82 10.80
CA PRO A 107 7.49 -6.99 10.93
C PRO A 107 8.01 -6.85 12.37
N GLY A 108 7.22 -6.24 13.26
CA GLY A 108 7.55 -6.05 14.66
C GLY A 108 7.67 -7.36 15.43
N SER A 109 8.28 -7.30 16.60
CA SER A 109 8.35 -8.42 17.54
C SER A 109 7.13 -8.46 18.44
N GLY A 110 6.66 -9.66 18.78
CA GLY A 110 5.53 -9.84 19.70
C GLY A 110 4.17 -9.81 19.01
N GLU A 111 3.11 -9.80 19.83
CA GLU A 111 1.73 -9.82 19.33
C GLU A 111 1.32 -8.44 18.80
N PRO A 112 0.72 -8.36 17.59
CA PRO A 112 0.23 -7.11 17.02
C PRO A 112 -0.80 -6.44 17.93
N ALA A 113 -0.59 -5.16 18.24
CA ALA A 113 -1.46 -4.39 19.13
C ALA A 113 -2.87 -4.14 18.59
N SER A 114 -3.07 -4.31 17.27
CA SER A 114 -4.35 -4.10 16.60
C SER A 114 -4.44 -5.00 15.35
N PRO A 115 -5.63 -5.24 14.79
CA PRO A 115 -5.76 -5.92 13.50
C PRO A 115 -5.24 -5.03 12.34
N PRO A 116 -4.98 -5.61 11.15
CA PRO A 116 -4.65 -4.82 9.97
C PRO A 116 -5.76 -3.82 9.60
N PRO A 117 -5.41 -2.69 8.97
CA PRO A 117 -6.37 -1.70 8.52
C PRO A 117 -7.49 -2.31 7.67
N ARG A 118 -8.73 -1.89 7.93
CA ARG A 118 -9.90 -2.28 7.15
C ARG A 118 -10.45 -1.08 6.39
N HIS A 119 -10.66 -1.25 5.10
CA HIS A 119 -11.39 -0.29 4.30
C HIS A 119 -12.90 -0.49 4.50
N ALA A 120 -13.57 0.47 5.13
CA ALA A 120 -14.97 0.35 5.57
C ALA A 120 -15.95 0.09 4.42
N PHE A 121 -15.80 0.80 3.29
CA PHE A 121 -16.75 0.74 2.18
C PHE A 121 -16.42 -0.35 1.15
N ARG A 122 -15.36 -1.14 1.39
CA ARG A 122 -14.83 -2.05 0.39
C ARG A 122 -15.86 -3.05 -0.12
N ASP A 123 -16.68 -3.59 0.78
CA ASP A 123 -17.57 -4.72 0.51
C ASP A 123 -18.84 -4.30 -0.25
N GLU A 124 -19.05 -3.00 -0.43
CA GLU A 124 -20.22 -2.42 -1.11
C GLU A 124 -19.99 -2.14 -2.61
N GLY A 125 -18.73 -2.18 -3.06
CA GLY A 125 -18.32 -1.72 -4.39
C GLY A 125 -17.64 -2.77 -5.27
N GLU A 126 -17.55 -2.48 -6.56
CA GLU A 126 -16.75 -3.27 -7.49
C GLU A 126 -15.26 -2.99 -7.27
N VAL A 127 -14.47 -4.04 -7.06
CA VAL A 127 -13.04 -3.96 -6.78
C VAL A 127 -12.21 -4.14 -8.05
N LEU A 128 -11.25 -3.25 -8.26
CA LEU A 128 -10.21 -3.35 -9.26
C LEU A 128 -8.84 -3.14 -8.62
N ARG A 129 -7.89 -4.02 -8.90
CA ARG A 129 -6.51 -3.94 -8.37
C ARG A 129 -5.50 -3.71 -9.48
N THR A 130 -4.41 -3.02 -9.15
CA THR A 130 -3.20 -2.99 -9.98
C THR A 130 -2.19 -4.03 -9.49
N PRO A 131 -1.38 -4.60 -10.39
CA PRO A 131 -0.23 -5.39 -9.97
C PRO A 131 0.68 -4.55 -9.05
N PRO A 132 1.27 -5.14 -8.00
CA PRO A 132 2.18 -4.43 -7.14
C PRO A 132 3.38 -3.96 -7.94
N ARG A 133 3.88 -2.77 -7.62
CA ARG A 133 5.08 -2.22 -8.25
C ARG A 133 6.05 -1.75 -7.20
N ARG A 134 7.33 -1.91 -7.50
CA ARG A 134 8.41 -1.40 -6.67
C ARG A 134 8.84 -0.04 -7.22
N TRP A 135 8.63 1.01 -6.45
CA TRP A 135 8.99 2.38 -6.79
C TRP A 135 10.34 2.70 -6.17
N ARG A 136 11.23 3.35 -6.92
CA ARG A 136 12.54 3.84 -6.43
C ARG A 136 12.37 5.17 -5.68
N ALA A 137 11.55 5.13 -4.64
CA ALA A 137 11.29 6.25 -3.76
C ALA A 137 11.17 5.78 -2.30
N PRO A 138 11.69 6.56 -1.33
CA PRO A 138 11.51 6.30 0.09
C PRO A 138 10.03 6.31 0.46
N PHE A 139 9.66 5.46 1.42
CA PHE A 139 8.28 5.30 1.88
C PHE A 139 7.60 6.63 2.26
N VAL A 140 8.34 7.53 2.91
CA VAL A 140 7.82 8.84 3.34
C VAL A 140 7.39 9.69 2.15
N HIS A 141 8.17 9.71 1.05
CA HIS A 141 7.83 10.47 -0.15
C HIS A 141 6.58 9.91 -0.84
N VAL A 142 6.49 8.57 -0.92
CA VAL A 142 5.32 7.89 -1.50
C VAL A 142 4.05 8.22 -0.71
N MET A 143 4.12 8.18 0.62
CA MET A 143 2.95 8.47 1.45
C MET A 143 2.56 9.94 1.44
N GLU A 144 3.52 10.87 1.44
CA GLU A 144 3.23 12.29 1.34
C GLU A 144 2.51 12.63 0.03
N GLN A 145 3.01 12.10 -1.09
CA GLN A 145 2.35 12.27 -2.38
C GLN A 145 0.96 11.65 -2.39
N ALA A 146 0.79 10.43 -1.85
CA ALA A 146 -0.52 9.78 -1.79
C ALA A 146 -1.55 10.57 -0.97
N LEU A 147 -1.10 11.35 0.02
CA LEU A 147 -1.95 12.18 0.88
C LEU A 147 -2.14 13.61 0.34
N ASP A 148 -1.27 14.06 -0.56
CA ASP A 148 -1.33 15.39 -1.16
C ASP A 148 -2.49 15.48 -2.17
N ALA A 149 -3.35 16.48 -1.99
CA ALA A 149 -4.42 16.76 -2.93
C ALA A 149 -4.00 17.75 -4.03
N ALA A 150 -2.97 18.56 -3.80
CA ALA A 150 -2.55 19.62 -4.71
C ALA A 150 -1.89 19.05 -5.98
N HIS A 151 -1.08 17.98 -5.88
CA HIS A 151 -0.44 17.40 -7.05
C HIS A 151 -1.43 16.91 -8.11
N VAL A 152 -2.68 16.60 -7.75
CA VAL A 152 -3.66 15.98 -8.65
C VAL A 152 -3.90 16.83 -9.90
N ALA A 153 -4.00 18.17 -9.76
CA ALA A 153 -4.22 19.08 -10.88
C ALA A 153 -3.00 19.21 -11.82
N TYR A 154 -1.81 18.85 -11.34
CA TYR A 154 -0.56 19.01 -12.07
C TYR A 154 -0.05 17.69 -12.64
N VAL A 155 0.18 16.68 -11.79
CA VAL A 155 0.70 15.36 -12.16
C VAL A 155 -0.31 14.58 -13.00
N HIS A 156 -1.61 14.73 -12.71
CA HIS A 156 -2.67 14.00 -13.42
C HIS A 156 -3.45 14.85 -14.41
N ARG A 157 -2.94 16.01 -14.84
CA ARG A 157 -3.61 16.93 -15.78
C ARG A 157 -4.14 16.25 -17.04
N GLY A 158 -3.47 15.22 -17.54
CA GLY A 158 -3.88 14.45 -18.74
C GLY A 158 -4.78 13.25 -18.46
N SER A 159 -5.10 12.97 -17.19
CA SER A 159 -5.69 11.72 -16.69
C SER A 159 -6.96 11.92 -15.87
N THR A 160 -6.99 12.95 -15.03
CA THR A 160 -8.12 13.35 -14.18
C THR A 160 -8.83 14.55 -14.79
N ALA A 161 -10.11 14.73 -14.44
CA ALA A 161 -10.90 15.90 -14.83
C ALA A 161 -10.78 17.06 -13.83
N MET A 162 -9.93 16.93 -12.80
CA MET A 162 -9.70 17.98 -11.80
C MET A 162 -8.75 19.02 -12.40
N ALA A 163 -9.31 20.15 -12.82
CA ALA A 163 -8.54 21.24 -13.44
C ALA A 163 -8.24 22.38 -12.48
N ALA A 164 -8.98 22.51 -11.38
CA ALA A 164 -8.78 23.58 -10.40
C ALA A 164 -7.58 23.28 -9.48
N PRO A 165 -6.55 24.14 -9.44
CA PRO A 165 -5.38 23.95 -8.58
C PRO A 165 -5.64 24.28 -7.10
N VAL A 166 -6.77 24.92 -6.79
CA VAL A 166 -7.13 25.31 -5.43
C VAL A 166 -7.72 24.12 -4.69
N VAL A 167 -7.03 23.68 -3.64
CA VAL A 167 -7.48 22.62 -2.74
C VAL A 167 -8.21 23.25 -1.55
N PRO A 168 -9.48 22.89 -1.29
CA PRO A 168 -10.17 23.37 -0.09
C PRO A 168 -9.47 22.92 1.17
N GLU A 169 -9.53 23.75 2.20
CA GLU A 169 -8.96 23.41 3.48
C GLU A 169 -9.62 22.14 4.05
N ALA A 170 -8.78 21.18 4.45
CA ALA A 170 -9.26 19.93 5.01
C ALA A 170 -9.18 19.96 6.55
N ARG A 171 -10.19 19.41 7.22
CA ARG A 171 -10.13 19.11 8.64
C ARG A 171 -9.39 17.79 8.83
N VAL A 172 -8.38 17.76 9.69
CA VAL A 172 -7.64 16.53 10.05
C VAL A 172 -7.94 16.15 11.50
N THR A 173 -8.38 14.92 11.70
CA THR A 173 -8.67 14.33 13.01
C THR A 173 -7.77 13.12 13.21
N VAL A 174 -6.85 13.22 14.16
CA VAL A 174 -5.91 12.14 14.53
C VAL A 174 -6.60 11.18 15.49
N ASP A 175 -6.33 9.88 15.33
CA ASP A 175 -6.91 8.85 16.20
C ASP A 175 -6.33 8.92 17.62
N ALA A 176 -7.08 8.40 18.59
CA ALA A 176 -6.66 8.37 20.00
C ALA A 176 -5.35 7.61 20.23
N ASP A 177 -5.16 6.49 19.52
CA ASP A 177 -3.93 5.68 19.57
C ASP A 177 -2.77 6.29 18.77
N ARG A 178 -3.04 7.37 18.02
CA ARG A 178 -2.10 8.06 17.13
C ARG A 178 -1.49 7.13 16.08
N ARG A 179 -2.21 6.09 15.65
CA ARG A 179 -1.79 5.18 14.56
C ARG A 179 -2.50 5.48 13.25
N GLY A 180 -3.29 6.54 13.18
CA GLY A 180 -3.92 6.98 11.94
C GLY A 180 -4.55 8.36 12.08
N PHE A 181 -5.16 8.80 10.99
CA PHE A 181 -5.99 9.99 10.99
C PHE A 181 -7.03 9.93 9.87
N THR A 182 -8.06 10.75 9.99
CA THR A 182 -9.01 11.05 8.93
C THR A 182 -8.84 12.50 8.50
N SER A 183 -8.86 12.77 7.20
CA SER A 183 -8.88 14.11 6.62
C SER A 183 -10.12 14.28 5.75
N GLU A 184 -10.91 15.32 6.00
CA GLU A 184 -12.17 15.57 5.30
C GLU A 184 -12.19 16.98 4.74
N SER A 185 -12.60 17.11 3.47
CA SER A 185 -12.90 18.39 2.85
C SER A 185 -14.23 18.33 2.11
N ALA A 186 -15.07 19.34 2.34
CA ALA A 186 -16.21 19.62 1.49
C ALA A 186 -15.65 20.28 0.21
N LEU A 187 -16.01 19.74 -0.95
CA LEU A 187 -15.63 20.29 -2.23
C LEU A 187 -16.84 21.02 -2.78
N ASP A 188 -16.67 22.30 -3.14
CA ASP A 188 -17.70 23.02 -3.84
C ASP A 188 -17.91 22.39 -5.21
N ALA A 189 -19.15 22.00 -5.50
CA ALA A 189 -19.56 21.36 -6.74
C ALA A 189 -19.30 22.21 -8.00
N SER A 190 -18.86 23.47 -7.83
CA SER A 190 -18.45 24.41 -8.88
C SER A 190 -17.00 24.22 -9.34
N ALA A 191 -16.17 23.45 -8.63
CA ALA A 191 -14.76 23.25 -8.93
C ALA A 191 -14.51 22.22 -10.05
N SER A 192 -14.68 22.69 -11.29
CA SER A 192 -14.20 22.14 -12.56
C SER A 192 -14.79 20.81 -13.07
N THR A 193 -15.44 20.91 -14.23
CA THR A 193 -15.41 19.86 -15.26
C THR A 193 -14.67 20.45 -16.46
N ASP A 194 -13.71 19.70 -16.99
CA ASP A 194 -13.02 20.01 -18.24
C ASP A 194 -14.05 20.23 -19.37
N SER A 195 -13.85 21.26 -20.20
CA SER A 195 -14.88 21.79 -21.13
C SER A 195 -14.94 21.05 -22.47
N GLY A 196 -13.98 20.16 -22.75
CA GLY A 196 -13.89 19.43 -24.02
C GLY A 196 -14.93 18.31 -24.18
N PHE A 197 -15.45 18.13 -25.39
CA PHE A 197 -16.46 17.09 -25.72
C PHE A 197 -16.01 15.67 -25.33
N LEU A 198 -14.77 15.28 -25.63
CA LEU A 198 -14.23 13.97 -25.25
C LEU A 198 -14.13 13.79 -23.73
N ALA A 199 -13.77 14.85 -22.99
CA ALA A 199 -13.69 14.80 -21.54
C ALA A 199 -15.08 14.62 -20.93
N ARG A 200 -16.09 15.33 -21.45
CA ARG A 200 -17.50 15.20 -21.03
C ARG A 200 -18.07 13.82 -21.37
N ALA A 201 -17.78 13.29 -22.57
CA ALA A 201 -18.20 11.94 -22.97
C ALA A 201 -17.56 10.85 -22.09
N ARG A 202 -16.26 10.96 -21.78
CA ARG A 202 -15.56 10.06 -20.86
C ARG A 202 -16.10 10.18 -19.44
N ALA A 203 -16.36 11.40 -18.97
CA ALA A 203 -16.93 11.64 -17.65
C ALA A 203 -18.32 11.00 -17.54
N ALA A 204 -19.19 11.21 -18.53
CA ALA A 204 -20.49 10.55 -18.62
C ALA A 204 -20.39 9.03 -18.62
N ALA A 205 -19.51 8.44 -19.45
CA ALA A 205 -19.30 7.00 -19.51
C ALA A 205 -18.75 6.39 -18.21
N LEU A 206 -18.03 7.18 -17.41
CA LEU A 206 -17.55 6.78 -16.09
C LEU A 206 -18.52 7.15 -14.97
N GLY A 207 -19.60 7.88 -15.25
CA GLY A 207 -20.46 8.48 -14.23
C GLY A 207 -19.72 9.46 -13.33
N LEU A 208 -18.64 10.09 -13.81
CA LEU A 208 -17.95 11.16 -13.12
C LEU A 208 -18.80 12.43 -13.16
N GLY A 209 -19.07 12.99 -12.00
CA GLY A 209 -19.73 14.30 -11.85
C GLY A 209 -18.92 15.21 -10.94
N PRO A 210 -19.48 16.36 -10.55
CA PRO A 210 -18.89 17.20 -9.52
C PRO A 210 -18.64 16.39 -8.25
N THR A 211 -17.45 16.55 -7.68
CA THR A 211 -17.12 15.96 -6.39
C THR A 211 -17.86 16.69 -5.28
N LEU A 212 -18.60 15.95 -4.46
CA LEU A 212 -19.38 16.51 -3.34
C LEU A 212 -18.57 16.52 -2.04
N ALA A 213 -17.79 15.47 -1.82
CA ALA A 213 -16.97 15.32 -0.63
C ALA A 213 -15.74 14.47 -0.93
N ARG A 214 -14.64 14.77 -0.24
CA ARG A 214 -13.44 13.93 -0.22
C ARG A 214 -13.08 13.62 1.22
N ARG A 215 -12.89 12.33 1.50
CA ARG A 215 -12.40 11.82 2.78
C ARG A 215 -11.17 10.98 2.54
N VAL A 216 -10.11 11.23 3.30
CA VAL A 216 -8.90 10.42 3.31
C VAL A 216 -8.79 9.74 4.66
N ARG A 217 -8.59 8.43 4.66
CA ARG A 217 -8.18 7.66 5.84
C ARG A 217 -6.73 7.23 5.66
N PHE A 218 -5.87 7.56 6.61
CA PHE A 218 -4.52 7.04 6.70
C PHE A 218 -4.39 6.12 7.93
N ASP A 219 -3.74 4.98 7.74
CA ASP A 219 -3.34 4.06 8.80
C ASP A 219 -1.83 3.82 8.75
N MET A 220 -1.21 3.80 9.92
CA MET A 220 0.21 3.51 10.10
C MET A 220 0.54 2.14 9.51
N GLY A 221 1.65 2.06 8.77
CA GLY A 221 1.94 0.92 7.90
C GLY A 221 1.62 1.19 6.42
N GLY A 222 1.23 2.42 6.09
CA GLY A 222 1.21 2.91 4.71
C GLY A 222 -0.08 2.65 3.94
N ALA A 223 -1.18 2.37 4.63
CA ALA A 223 -2.48 2.28 3.99
C ALA A 223 -3.15 3.66 3.95
N ALA A 224 -3.51 4.11 2.75
CA ALA A 224 -4.30 5.32 2.53
C ALA A 224 -5.51 5.02 1.66
N HIS A 225 -6.69 5.46 2.08
CA HIS A 225 -7.94 5.34 1.33
C HIS A 225 -8.50 6.72 1.05
N VAL A 226 -8.58 7.08 -0.23
CA VAL A 226 -9.19 8.33 -0.69
C VAL A 226 -10.60 8.02 -1.20
N HIS A 227 -11.59 8.33 -0.37
CA HIS A 227 -13.01 8.20 -0.69
C HIS A 227 -13.53 9.50 -1.28
N ILE A 228 -14.16 9.41 -2.46
CA ILE A 228 -14.67 10.52 -3.24
C ILE A 228 -16.14 10.26 -3.53
N THR A 229 -17.00 11.17 -3.08
CA THR A 229 -18.44 11.08 -3.27
C THR A 229 -18.88 11.95 -4.44
N TYR A 230 -19.71 11.38 -5.31
CA TYR A 230 -20.38 12.03 -6.43
C TYR A 230 -21.90 11.90 -6.27
N ARG A 231 -22.68 12.63 -7.08
CA ARG A 231 -24.14 12.39 -7.15
C ARG A 231 -24.50 11.00 -7.69
N SER A 232 -23.64 10.43 -8.53
CA SER A 232 -23.83 9.13 -9.20
C SER A 232 -23.39 7.92 -8.37
N GLY A 233 -22.87 8.14 -7.15
CA GLY A 233 -22.24 7.11 -6.32
C GLY A 233 -20.90 7.59 -5.78
N TRP A 234 -19.99 6.67 -5.49
CA TRP A 234 -18.68 7.00 -4.90
C TRP A 234 -17.59 6.09 -5.45
N ASP A 235 -16.36 6.59 -5.37
CA ASP A 235 -15.13 5.86 -5.62
C ASP A 235 -14.25 5.93 -4.37
N ALA A 236 -13.54 4.86 -4.08
CA ALA A 236 -12.49 4.83 -3.09
C ALA A 236 -11.20 4.30 -3.74
N LEU A 237 -10.14 5.10 -3.70
CA LEU A 237 -8.81 4.73 -4.15
C LEU A 237 -7.97 4.32 -2.94
N GLY A 238 -7.62 3.04 -2.86
CA GLY A 238 -6.69 2.49 -1.89
C GLY A 238 -5.26 2.51 -2.43
N ILE A 239 -4.34 3.08 -1.68
CA ILE A 239 -2.90 3.00 -1.90
C ILE A 239 -2.30 2.33 -0.67
N PHE A 240 -1.59 1.23 -0.86
CA PHE A 240 -0.83 0.57 0.20
C PHE A 240 0.64 0.66 -0.15
N ALA A 241 1.41 1.38 0.66
CA ALA A 241 2.83 1.52 0.50
C ALA A 241 3.58 0.74 1.58
N THR A 242 4.52 -0.12 1.17
CA THR A 242 5.32 -0.93 2.09
C THR A 242 6.79 -0.66 1.81
N PRO A 243 7.57 -0.12 2.75
CA PRO A 243 9.00 0.08 2.53
C PRO A 243 9.65 -1.28 2.26
N ALA A 244 10.34 -1.41 1.14
CA ALA A 244 11.21 -2.55 0.92
C ALA A 244 12.55 -2.33 1.63
N ASP A 245 13.09 -1.12 1.49
CA ASP A 245 14.32 -0.64 2.12
C ASP A 245 14.26 0.91 2.25
N ALA A 246 15.40 1.56 2.51
CA ALA A 246 15.47 3.00 2.70
C ALA A 246 15.16 3.83 1.43
N HIS A 247 15.29 3.22 0.25
CA HIS A 247 15.20 3.91 -1.05
C HIS A 247 14.06 3.41 -1.92
N THR A 248 13.41 2.33 -1.50
CA THR A 248 12.52 1.57 -2.35
C THR A 248 11.25 1.17 -1.60
N THR A 249 10.11 1.33 -2.26
CA THR A 249 8.79 1.08 -1.67
C THR A 249 7.94 0.22 -2.61
N TRP A 250 7.31 -0.81 -2.08
CA TRP A 250 6.24 -1.54 -2.77
C TRP A 250 4.96 -0.73 -2.71
N VAL A 251 4.28 -0.57 -3.84
CA VAL A 251 3.00 0.13 -3.93
C VAL A 251 1.97 -0.79 -4.56
N PHE A 252 0.86 -0.95 -3.85
CA PHE A 252 -0.33 -1.70 -4.25
C PHE A 252 -1.47 -0.70 -4.45
N GLY A 253 -2.10 -0.72 -5.62
CA GLY A 253 -3.21 0.17 -5.94
C GLY A 253 -4.53 -0.59 -6.04
N GLU A 254 -5.58 0.00 -5.49
CA GLU A 254 -6.93 -0.54 -5.57
C GLU A 254 -7.95 0.57 -5.80
N SER A 255 -8.94 0.29 -6.63
CA SER A 255 -10.15 1.10 -6.75
C SER A 255 -11.36 0.27 -6.35
N VAL A 256 -12.17 0.82 -5.46
CA VAL A 256 -13.51 0.31 -5.12
C VAL A 256 -14.52 1.36 -5.56
N ARG A 257 -15.62 0.97 -6.20
CA ARG A 257 -16.60 1.95 -6.71
C ARG A 257 -18.03 1.42 -6.78
N THR A 258 -18.99 2.32 -6.63
CA THR A 258 -20.42 2.02 -6.82
C THR A 258 -20.93 2.40 -8.21
N ARG A 259 -20.24 3.26 -8.96
CA ARG A 259 -20.63 3.71 -10.29
C ARG A 259 -19.99 2.93 -11.45
N ALA A 260 -20.56 3.06 -12.65
CA ALA A 260 -20.02 2.60 -13.94
C ALA A 260 -19.58 1.11 -14.00
N ARG A 261 -20.30 0.21 -13.33
CA ARG A 261 -19.99 -1.23 -13.19
C ARG A 261 -20.12 -2.06 -14.48
N HIS A 262 -20.53 -1.46 -15.58
CA HIS A 262 -20.60 -2.11 -16.90
C HIS A 262 -19.19 -2.40 -17.48
N PRO A 263 -19.05 -3.33 -18.46
CA PRO A 263 -17.75 -3.74 -19.01
C PRO A 263 -16.86 -2.59 -19.53
N LEU A 264 -17.44 -1.63 -20.25
CA LEU A 264 -16.70 -0.47 -20.77
C LEU A 264 -16.12 0.37 -19.61
N GLY A 265 -16.92 0.65 -18.59
CA GLY A 265 -16.48 1.37 -17.39
C GLY A 265 -15.39 0.63 -16.62
N ARG A 266 -15.46 -0.70 -16.52
CA ARG A 266 -14.36 -1.50 -15.96
C ARG A 266 -13.06 -1.31 -16.74
N ALA A 267 -13.12 -1.35 -18.07
CA ALA A 267 -11.94 -1.18 -18.92
C ALA A 267 -11.35 0.23 -18.81
N LEU A 268 -12.20 1.25 -18.83
CA LEU A 268 -11.81 2.65 -18.67
C LEU A 268 -11.22 2.93 -17.27
N GLN A 269 -11.85 2.42 -16.21
CA GLN A 269 -11.34 2.56 -14.84
C GLN A 269 -9.98 1.87 -14.69
N ARG A 270 -9.80 0.69 -15.30
CA ARG A 270 -8.52 -0.02 -15.28
C ARG A 270 -7.42 0.73 -16.00
N ARG A 271 -7.73 1.34 -17.16
CA ARG A 271 -6.79 2.21 -17.87
C ARG A 271 -6.45 3.44 -17.03
N TYR A 272 -7.46 4.08 -16.42
CA TYR A 272 -7.31 5.24 -15.56
C TYR A 272 -6.40 4.94 -14.36
N LEU A 273 -6.71 3.91 -13.56
CA LEU A 273 -5.95 3.55 -12.37
C LEU A 273 -4.48 3.21 -12.71
N ARG A 274 -4.24 2.47 -13.80
CA ARG A 274 -2.87 2.17 -14.25
C ARG A 274 -2.10 3.42 -14.66
N ARG A 275 -2.77 4.39 -15.28
CA ARG A 275 -2.14 5.63 -15.74
C ARG A 275 -1.79 6.54 -14.56
N VAL A 276 -2.73 6.76 -13.64
CA VAL A 276 -2.51 7.53 -12.40
C VAL A 276 -1.32 6.95 -11.61
N MET A 277 -1.31 5.64 -11.37
CA MET A 277 -0.20 4.98 -10.67
C MET A 277 1.15 5.06 -11.40
N ALA A 278 1.14 5.20 -12.73
CA ALA A 278 2.37 5.39 -13.49
C ALA A 278 2.88 6.83 -13.41
N GLU A 279 1.97 7.82 -13.51
CA GLU A 279 2.28 9.24 -13.33
C GLU A 279 2.80 9.51 -11.91
N ASP A 280 2.13 8.94 -10.90
CA ASP A 280 2.54 9.04 -9.50
C ASP A 280 3.94 8.48 -9.26
N ARG A 281 4.22 7.31 -9.83
CA ARG A 281 5.53 6.69 -9.71
C ARG A 281 6.63 7.62 -10.24
N VAL A 282 6.42 8.23 -11.41
CA VAL A 282 7.41 9.12 -12.02
C VAL A 282 7.67 10.32 -11.11
N ALA A 283 6.61 10.92 -10.55
CA ALA A 283 6.73 12.05 -9.62
C ALA A 283 7.48 11.66 -8.33
N ALA A 284 7.14 10.51 -7.72
CA ALA A 284 7.76 10.04 -6.49
C ALA A 284 9.25 9.70 -6.69
N GLU A 285 9.61 9.05 -7.81
CA GLU A 285 10.99 8.73 -8.16
C GLU A 285 11.81 10.00 -8.46
N ALA A 286 11.21 11.00 -9.12
CA ALA A 286 11.85 12.29 -9.34
C ALA A 286 12.15 13.00 -8.02
N LEU A 287 11.16 13.09 -7.11
CA LEU A 287 11.33 13.70 -5.79
C LEU A 287 12.44 13.03 -4.97
N HIS A 288 12.64 11.71 -5.12
CA HIS A 288 13.73 11.01 -4.44
C HIS A 288 15.11 11.51 -4.88
N THR A 289 15.27 11.80 -6.18
CA THR A 289 16.53 12.28 -6.74
C THR A 289 16.78 13.77 -6.47
N SER A 290 15.73 14.53 -6.18
CA SER A 290 15.84 15.94 -5.80
C SER A 290 16.38 16.10 -4.39
N ARG A 291 17.40 16.93 -4.22
CA ARG A 291 17.98 17.30 -2.93
C ARG A 291 17.88 18.81 -2.78
N PHE A 292 17.37 19.26 -1.64
CA PHE A 292 17.58 20.65 -1.26
C PHE A 292 19.09 20.88 -1.06
N PRO A 293 19.65 21.97 -1.60
CA PRO A 293 21.01 22.37 -1.27
C PRO A 293 21.20 22.54 0.24
N GLU A 294 22.44 22.43 0.70
CA GLU A 294 22.77 22.75 2.08
C GLU A 294 22.40 24.21 2.40
N GLY A 295 21.80 24.46 3.56
CA GLY A 295 21.34 25.80 3.96
C GLY A 295 20.02 26.27 3.31
N PHE A 296 19.38 25.47 2.45
CA PHE A 296 18.04 25.81 1.95
C PHE A 296 17.02 25.80 3.12
N PRO A 297 16.11 26.79 3.20
CA PRO A 297 15.11 26.83 4.25
C PRO A 297 14.27 25.56 4.26
N LEU A 298 13.88 25.10 5.46
CA LEU A 298 12.95 23.98 5.63
C LEU A 298 11.74 24.19 4.72
N ALA A 299 11.36 23.15 3.98
CA ALA A 299 10.32 23.22 2.95
C ALA A 299 9.09 23.98 3.48
N PRO A 300 8.77 25.17 2.94
CA PRO A 300 7.62 25.93 3.38
C PRO A 300 6.37 25.11 3.11
N SER A 301 5.42 25.21 4.01
CA SER A 301 4.19 24.43 3.94
C SER A 301 2.96 25.33 3.99
N VAL A 302 1.93 24.92 3.25
CA VAL A 302 0.66 25.63 3.11
C VAL A 302 -0.51 24.76 3.56
N ALA A 303 -1.72 25.33 3.58
CA ALA A 303 -2.91 24.67 4.11
C ALA A 303 -3.24 23.32 3.41
N SER A 304 -2.93 23.17 2.11
CA SER A 304 -3.15 21.92 1.37
C SER A 304 -2.30 20.76 1.88
N ASP A 305 -1.16 21.03 2.52
CA ASP A 305 -0.21 20.02 2.99
C ASP A 305 -0.62 19.42 4.33
N ARG A 306 -1.74 19.86 4.92
CA ARG A 306 -2.13 19.52 6.30
C ARG A 306 -2.17 18.00 6.56
N ALA A 307 -2.66 17.21 5.60
CA ALA A 307 -2.69 15.75 5.71
C ALA A 307 -1.27 15.13 5.65
N ALA A 308 -0.42 15.59 4.73
CA ALA A 308 0.97 15.15 4.63
C ALA A 308 1.77 15.54 5.89
N ASN A 309 1.53 16.71 6.45
CA ASN A 309 2.15 17.15 7.71
C ASN A 309 1.70 16.34 8.91
N ALA A 310 0.40 16.00 9.00
CA ALA A 310 -0.10 15.09 10.03
C ALA A 310 0.58 13.72 9.95
N PHE A 311 0.71 13.16 8.74
CA PHE A 311 1.49 11.95 8.50
C PHE A 311 2.95 12.11 8.97
N ARG A 312 3.66 13.16 8.54
CA ARG A 312 5.05 13.42 8.95
C ARG A 312 5.20 13.46 10.47
N ALA A 313 4.30 14.16 11.16
CA ALA A 313 4.32 14.27 12.62
C ALA A 313 4.14 12.91 13.30
N LEU A 314 3.14 12.12 12.86
CA LEU A 314 2.88 10.78 13.39
C LEU A 314 4.03 9.81 13.10
N TYR A 315 4.53 9.81 11.87
CA TYR A 315 5.61 8.92 11.44
C TYR A 315 6.92 9.20 12.20
N ARG A 316 7.29 10.48 12.37
CA ARG A 316 8.46 10.85 13.19
C ARG A 316 8.30 10.37 14.63
N ARG A 317 7.16 10.67 15.26
CA ARG A 317 6.89 10.27 16.65
C ARG A 317 7.08 8.76 16.86
N TRP A 318 6.48 7.94 16.00
CA TRP A 318 6.56 6.47 16.16
C TRP A 318 7.93 5.91 15.80
N ARG A 319 8.58 6.46 14.76
CA ARG A 319 9.96 6.08 14.43
C ARG A 319 10.91 6.35 15.60
N ASP A 320 10.78 7.51 16.23
CA ASP A 320 11.66 7.91 17.33
C ASP A 320 11.36 7.08 18.59
N ALA A 321 10.09 6.74 18.85
CA ALA A 321 9.72 5.82 19.94
C ALA A 321 10.34 4.42 19.77
N GLU A 322 10.36 3.86 18.57
CA GLU A 322 10.99 2.54 18.31
C GLU A 322 12.52 2.56 18.40
N GLN A 323 13.17 3.72 18.30
CA GLN A 323 14.63 3.82 18.48
C GLN A 323 15.05 3.81 19.95
N VAL A 324 14.12 4.11 20.86
CA VAL A 324 14.37 4.21 22.30
C VAL A 324 13.92 2.96 23.06
N ALA A 325 13.07 2.13 22.46
CA ALA A 325 12.56 0.86 23.00
C ALA A 325 13.50 -0.32 22.71
#